data_AF-Q4JUV6-F1
#
_entry.id   AF-Q4JUV6-F1
#
_cell.length_a   1.000
_cell.length_b   1.000
_cell.length_c   1.000
_cell.angle_alpha   90.00
_cell.angle_beta   90.00
_cell.angle_gamma   90.00
#
_symmetry.space_group_name_H-M   'P 1'
#
loop_
_entity.id
_entity.type
_entity.pdbx_description
1 polymer ?
#
loop_
_entity_poly.entity_id
_entity_poly.type
_entity_poly.pdbx_seq_one_letter_code
_entity_poly.pdbx_strand_id
1 'polypeptide(L)' 'MISYIDEHKEQFGVEAICRVVKQADRGFITSRGYRKATTRVPSARALSESLLIPEIQRVHAENFSVMAYVKCGTR' A
#
# COMPACT_ATOMS: atom_id res chain seq x y z
N MET A 1 -5.11 -2.79 4.94
CA MET A 1 -5.29 -3.35 6.30
C MET A 1 -4.41 -2.70 7.35
N ILE A 2 -3.08 -2.71 7.24
CA ILE A 2 -2.22 -2.00 8.22
C ILE A 2 -2.49 -0.49 8.21
N SER A 3 -2.60 0.14 7.02
CA SER A 3 -2.94 1.56 6.87
C SER A 3 -4.28 1.92 7.53
N TYR A 4 -5.31 1.10 7.34
CA TYR A 4 -6.61 1.27 8.00
C TYR A 4 -6.51 1.23 9.53
N ILE A 5 -5.70 0.32 10.08
CA ILE A 5 -5.46 0.27 11.52
C ILE A 5 -4.70 1.52 11.98
N ASP A 6 -3.70 1.96 11.23
CA ASP A 6 -2.92 3.16 11.57
C ASP A 6 -3.75 4.44 11.58
N GLU A 7 -4.72 4.56 10.67
CA GLU A 7 -5.61 5.71 10.59
C GLU A 7 -6.61 5.76 11.76
N HIS A 8 -7.08 4.61 12.24
CA HIS A 8 -8.16 4.52 13.23
C HIS A 8 -7.70 4.12 14.64
N LYS A 9 -6.43 3.77 14.85
CA LYS A 9 -5.92 3.28 16.15
C LYS A 9 -6.07 4.28 17.29
N GLU A 10 -5.99 5.58 17.02
CA GLU A 10 -6.12 6.62 18.06
C GLU A 10 -7.56 6.74 18.58
N GLN A 11 -8.55 6.40 17.75
CA GLN A 11 -9.96 6.51 18.10
C GLN A 11 -10.48 5.24 18.79
N PHE A 12 -10.08 4.07 18.29
CA PHE A 12 -10.67 2.79 18.73
C PHE A 12 -9.68 1.86 19.43
N GLY A 13 -8.38 2.11 19.29
CA GLY A 13 -7.34 1.19 19.74
C GLY A 13 -7.15 -0.01 18.80
N VAL A 14 -5.90 -0.45 18.68
CA VAL A 14 -5.50 -1.55 17.77
C VAL A 14 -6.24 -2.85 18.06
N GLU A 15 -6.47 -3.18 19.35
CA GLU A 15 -7.09 -4.46 19.72
C GLU A 15 -8.57 -4.53 19.35
N ALA A 16 -9.32 -3.44 19.51
CA ALA A 16 -10.74 -3.39 19.14
C ALA A 16 -10.90 -3.53 17.62
N ILE A 17 -10.07 -2.81 16.84
CA ILE A 17 -10.06 -2.89 15.38
C ILE A 17 -9.71 -4.30 14.92
N CYS A 18 -8.63 -4.89 15.45
CA CYS A 18 -8.21 -6.25 15.07
C CYS A 18 -9.29 -7.28 15.39
N ARG A 19 -10.03 -7.13 16.50
CA ARG A 19 -11.12 -8.04 16.88
C ARG A 19 -12.23 -8.07 15.83
N VAL A 20 -12.63 -6.91 15.32
CA VAL A 20 -13.71 -6.78 14.31
C VAL A 20 -13.22 -7.22 12.93
N VAL A 21 -12.04 -6.74 12.51
CA VAL A 21 -11.50 -7.00 11.16
C VAL A 21 -11.08 -8.46 10.96
N LYS A 22 -10.76 -9.20 12.04
CA LYS A 22 -10.32 -10.60 11.98
C LYS A 22 -11.24 -11.49 11.12
N GLN A 23 -12.55 -11.27 11.15
CA GLN A 23 -13.52 -12.03 10.36
C GLN A 23 -13.43 -11.69 8.85
N ALA A 24 -13.34 -10.40 8.52
CA ALA A 24 -13.25 -9.94 7.13
C ALA A 24 -11.94 -10.33 6.46
N ASP A 25 -10.85 -10.34 7.23
CA ASP A 25 -9.50 -10.63 6.75
C ASP A 25 -9.10 -12.11 6.91
N ARG A 26 -10.06 -12.99 7.21
CA ARG A 26 -9.85 -14.45 7.38
C ARG A 26 -8.74 -14.80 8.38
N GLY A 27 -8.56 -13.98 9.41
CA GLY A 27 -7.60 -14.22 10.48
C GLY A 27 -6.15 -13.81 10.19
N PHE A 28 -5.87 -13.14 9.07
CA PHE A 28 -4.50 -12.72 8.74
C PHE A 28 -4.02 -11.53 9.61
N ILE A 29 -4.89 -10.58 9.91
CA ILE A 29 -4.65 -9.47 10.83
C ILE A 29 -4.93 -9.89 12.28
N THR A 30 -3.89 -9.77 13.11
CA THR A 30 -3.95 -9.92 14.57
C THR A 30 -3.19 -8.77 15.22
N SER A 31 -3.49 -8.41 16.48
CA SER A 31 -2.74 -7.36 17.18
C SER A 31 -1.23 -7.62 17.21
N ARG A 32 -0.83 -8.89 17.40
CA ARG A 32 0.58 -9.31 17.33
C ARG A 32 1.15 -9.18 15.91
N GLY A 33 0.39 -9.58 14.90
CA GLY A 33 0.75 -9.41 13.49
C GLY A 33 0.95 -7.94 13.11
N TYR A 34 0.05 -7.06 13.56
CA TYR A 34 0.14 -5.61 13.36
C TYR A 34 1.40 -5.03 14.01
N ARG A 35 1.68 -5.36 15.29
CA ARG A 35 2.91 -4.92 15.97
C ARG A 35 4.18 -5.39 15.23
N LYS A 36 4.17 -6.64 14.74
CA LYS A 36 5.28 -7.18 13.94
C LYS A 36 5.41 -6.46 12.60
N ALA A 37 4.30 -6.11 11.96
CA ALA A 37 4.31 -5.39 10.69
C ALA A 37 4.87 -3.96 10.84
N THR A 38 4.50 -3.26 11.91
CA THR A 38 4.93 -1.89 12.19
C THR A 38 6.37 -1.77 12.69
N THR A 39 6.89 -2.79 13.38
CA THR A 39 8.27 -2.78 13.92
C THR A 39 9.31 -3.39 12.98
N ARG A 40 8.88 -4.02 11.89
CA ARG A 40 9.79 -4.65 10.94
C ARG A 40 10.64 -3.60 10.24
N VAL A 41 11.95 -3.84 10.24
CA VAL A 41 12.87 -3.13 9.37
C VAL A 41 12.48 -3.43 7.90
N PRO A 42 12.49 -2.43 7.01
CA PRO A 42 12.27 -2.66 5.59
C PRO A 42 13.21 -3.74 5.06
N SER A 43 12.70 -4.63 4.21
CA SER A 43 13.55 -5.62 3.55
C SER A 43 14.51 -4.93 2.59
N ALA A 44 15.65 -5.57 2.28
CA ALA A 44 16.57 -5.07 1.26
C ALA A 44 15.86 -4.78 -0.07
N ARG A 45 14.89 -5.62 -0.45
CA ARG A 45 14.04 -5.40 -1.62
C ARG A 45 13.21 -4.13 -1.50
N ALA A 46 12.53 -3.90 -0.38
CA ALA A 46 11.71 -2.70 -0.17
C ALA A 46 12.54 -1.42 -0.21
N LEU A 47 13.79 -1.48 0.27
CA LEU A 47 14.75 -0.37 0.17
C LEU A 47 15.20 -0.13 -1.28
N SER A 48 15.45 -1.17 -2.06
CA SER A 48 15.74 -1.01 -3.50
C SER A 48 14.52 -0.48 -4.25
N GLU A 49 13.32 -0.96 -3.95
CA GLU A 49 12.08 -0.53 -4.59
C GLU A 49 11.77 0.95 -4.32
N SER A 50 12.06 1.49 -3.13
CA SER A 50 11.83 2.91 -2.85
C SER A 50 12.67 3.84 -3.74
N LEU A 51 13.82 3.37 -4.23
CA LEU A 51 14.68 4.09 -5.18
C LEU A 51 14.31 3.82 -6.64
N LEU A 52 13.92 2.58 -6.96
CA LEU A 52 13.67 2.15 -8.33
C LEU A 52 12.26 2.52 -8.84
N ILE A 53 11.25 2.54 -7.97
CA ILE A 53 9.86 2.84 -8.36
C ILE A 53 9.74 4.23 -9.01
N PRO A 54 10.31 5.32 -8.45
CA PRO A 54 10.24 6.64 -9.08
C PRO A 54 10.91 6.67 -10.47
N GLU A 55 12.04 5.97 -10.61
CA GLU A 55 12.76 5.90 -11.89
C GLU A 55 11.98 5.11 -12.94
N ILE A 56 11.36 4.00 -12.55
CA ILE A 56 10.46 3.23 -13.43
C ILE A 56 9.26 4.10 -13.85
N GLN A 57 8.69 4.88 -12.94
CA GLN A 57 7.58 5.80 -13.27
C GLN A 57 8.00 6.88 -14.27
N ARG A 58 9.20 7.45 -14.10
CA ARG A 58 9.77 8.44 -15.04
C ARG A 58 9.94 7.84 -16.43
N VAL A 59 10.63 6.70 -16.54
CA VAL A 59 10.86 5.98 -17.80
C VAL A 59 9.54 5.53 -18.45
N HIS A 60 8.56 5.10 -17.64
CA HIS A 60 7.24 4.73 -18.13
C HIS A 60 6.48 5.93 -18.70
N ALA A 61 6.51 7.09 -18.02
CA ALA A 61 5.89 8.31 -18.53
C ALA A 61 6.54 8.80 -19.83
N GLU A 62 7.88 8.72 -19.92
CA GLU A 62 8.64 9.10 -21.11
C GLU A 62 8.37 8.19 -22.32
N ASN A 63 8.21 6.88 -22.11
CA ASN A 63 8.07 5.90 -23.19
C ASN A 63 6.63 5.50 -23.57
N PHE A 64 5.70 5.54 -22.61
CA PHE A 64 4.33 5.03 -22.80
C PHE A 64 3.23 6.10 -22.70
N SER A 65 3.58 7.39 -22.62
CA SER A 65 2.61 8.50 -22.73
C SER A 65 1.82 8.50 -24.06
N VAL A 66 2.26 7.73 -25.06
CA VAL A 66 1.69 7.68 -26.41
C VAL A 66 0.63 6.57 -26.60
N MET A 67 0.42 5.66 -25.63
CA MET A 67 -0.68 4.66 -25.69
C MET A 67 -1.98 5.15 -25.04
N ALA A 68 -2.21 6.46 -24.95
CA ALA A 68 -3.56 6.99 -24.86
C ALA A 68 -4.09 7.14 -26.29
N TYR A 69 -5.02 6.26 -26.69
CA TYR A 69 -5.74 6.36 -27.96
C TYR A 69 -6.11 7.83 -28.23
N VAL A 70 -5.62 8.38 -29.34
CA VAL A 70 -6.07 9.65 -29.88
C VAL A 70 -7.60 9.58 -29.95
N LYS A 71 -8.28 10.30 -29.05
CA LYS A 71 -9.71 10.56 -29.20
C LYS A 71 -9.87 11.29 -30.54
N CYS A 72 -10.48 10.61 -31.50
CA CYS A 72 -11.02 11.22 -32.70
C CYS A 72 -11.85 12.44 -32.27
N GLY A 73 -11.47 13.63 -32.74
CA GLY A 73 -12.01 14.89 -32.27
C GLY A 73 -11.70 16.05 -33.22
N THR A 74 -12.53 16.14 -34.26
CA THR A 74 -12.94 17.37 -34.98
C THR A 74 -11.87 18.13 -35.78
N ARG A 75 -11.82 17.84 -37.08
CA ARG A 75 -11.95 18.88 -38.10
C ARG A 75 -12.77 18.35 -39.27
#